data_AF-A0A6P0XUV0-F1
#
_entry.id   AF-A0A6P0XUV0-F1
#
_cell.length_a   1.000
_cell.length_b   1.000
_cell.length_c   1.000
_cell.angle_alpha   90.00
_cell.angle_beta   90.00
_cell.angle_gamma   90.00
#
_symmetry.space_group_name_H-M   'P 1'
#
loop_
_entity.id
_entity.type
_entity.pdbx_description
1 polymer ?
#
loop_
_entity_poly.entity_id
_entity_poly.type
_entity_poly.pdbx_seq_one_letter_code
_entity_poly.pdbx_strand_id
1 'polypeptide(L)'
;MQIKDINTENEQTIPAKNSNFLQQNPHLKSLTDNPSFDSQKPPSPELIDACVHCGFCLSTCPSYRVIGKEMDSPRGRIYAMDAINKGEAPLNETTSEHFDTCLGCLACVTTCPSNVKYDKLIAATRPQVERNIQRSLPDKLIRNLIFNLFPYPQRLRPLLVPLLVYQKLGFQKFFRATELLKKISPRLGAMESILPEITAASFRDNYPK
;
A
#
# COMPACT_ATOMS: atom_id res chain seq x y z
N MET A 1 50.97 -18.99 31.98
CA MET A 1 49.77 -18.15 31.77
C MET A 1 48.94 -18.85 30.70
N GLN A 2 48.11 -19.81 31.12
CA GLN A 2 47.21 -20.54 30.23
C GLN A 2 45.82 -19.92 30.39
N ILE A 3 45.32 -19.34 29.30
CA ILE A 3 43.91 -18.94 29.19
C ILE A 3 43.12 -20.24 29.20
N LYS A 4 42.35 -20.48 30.26
CA LYS A 4 41.44 -21.61 30.34
C LYS A 4 40.32 -21.36 29.33
N ASP A 5 40.13 -22.33 28.43
CA ASP A 5 39.05 -22.35 27.46
C ASP A 5 37.71 -22.23 28.19
N ILE A 6 36.92 -21.23 27.79
CA ILE A 6 35.54 -21.06 28.24
C ILE A 6 34.73 -22.16 27.57
N ASN A 7 34.33 -23.16 28.36
CA ASN A 7 33.42 -24.23 27.96
C ASN A 7 32.15 -23.65 27.31
N THR A 8 32.03 -23.82 26.01
CA THR A 8 30.92 -23.35 25.15
C THR A 8 29.90 -24.46 24.88
N GLU A 9 29.82 -25.48 25.76
CA GLU A 9 28.95 -26.64 25.56
C GLU A 9 27.58 -26.54 26.25
N ASN A 10 27.26 -25.44 26.94
CA ASN A 10 26.02 -25.35 27.71
C ASN A 10 25.26 -24.02 27.59
N GLU A 11 25.36 -23.36 26.44
CA GLU A 11 24.58 -22.16 26.14
C GLU A 11 23.34 -22.55 25.34
N GLN A 12 22.37 -23.18 26.02
CA GLN A 12 21.05 -23.41 25.45
C GLN A 12 20.44 -22.06 25.11
N THR A 13 20.30 -21.76 23.82
CA THR A 13 19.66 -20.53 23.35
C THR A 13 18.15 -20.62 23.65
N ILE A 14 17.74 -20.00 24.76
CA ILE A 14 16.32 -19.88 25.12
C ILE A 14 15.72 -18.73 24.29
N PRO A 15 14.67 -18.97 23.48
CA PRO A 15 13.98 -17.90 22.76
C PRO A 15 13.53 -16.80 23.74
N ALA A 16 13.64 -15.52 23.38
CA ALA A 16 13.34 -14.40 24.27
C ALA A 16 11.92 -14.45 24.90
N LYS A 17 10.96 -15.08 24.21
CA LYS A 17 9.61 -15.35 24.71
C LYS A 17 9.54 -16.32 25.90
N ASN A 18 10.52 -17.22 26.02
CA ASN A 18 10.58 -18.29 27.02
C ASN A 18 11.53 -17.95 28.17
N SER A 19 12.19 -16.78 28.13
CA SER A 19 13.04 -16.28 29.20
C SER A 19 12.36 -15.16 29.97
N ASN A 20 12.90 -14.79 31.14
CA ASN A 20 12.41 -13.64 31.92
C ASN A 20 12.70 -12.28 31.23
N PHE A 21 13.22 -12.27 30.00
CA PHE A 21 13.58 -11.07 29.26
C PHE A 21 12.40 -10.10 29.06
N LEU A 22 11.21 -10.62 28.71
CA LEU A 22 10.01 -9.78 28.53
C LEU A 22 9.47 -9.24 29.86
N GLN A 23 9.61 -9.99 30.97
CA GLN A 23 9.27 -9.49 32.31
C GLN A 23 10.22 -8.37 32.76
N GLN A 24 11.51 -8.48 32.42
CA GLN A 24 12.52 -7.47 32.75
C GLN A 24 12.45 -6.24 31.84
N ASN A 25 11.83 -6.37 30.67
CA ASN A 25 11.71 -5.30 29.68
C ASN A 25 10.24 -5.04 29.33
N PRO A 26 9.44 -4.48 30.24
CA PRO A 26 7.98 -4.31 30.07
C PRO A 26 7.59 -3.36 28.94
N HIS A 27 8.54 -2.60 28.38
CA HIS A 27 8.33 -1.75 27.20
C HIS A 27 8.35 -2.55 25.88
N LEU A 28 8.90 -3.76 25.88
CA LEU A 28 8.88 -4.69 24.75
C LEU A 28 7.58 -5.51 24.83
N LYS A 29 6.61 -5.22 23.95
CA LYS A 29 5.37 -6.01 23.84
C LYS A 29 5.68 -7.40 23.29
N SER A 30 4.99 -8.43 23.80
CA SER A 30 5.02 -9.78 23.24
C SER A 30 4.49 -9.76 21.81
N LEU A 31 5.20 -10.42 20.88
CA LEU A 31 4.78 -10.55 19.47
C LEU A 31 3.50 -11.38 19.32
N THR A 32 3.07 -12.12 20.35
CA THR A 32 1.89 -12.99 20.32
C THR A 32 0.56 -12.26 20.25
N ASP A 33 0.52 -10.97 20.58
CA ASP A 33 -0.70 -10.15 20.56
C ASP A 33 -0.76 -9.22 19.34
N ASN A 34 0.11 -9.45 18.35
CA ASN A 34 0.12 -8.68 17.12
C ASN A 34 -1.13 -9.02 16.29
N PRO A 35 -1.94 -8.03 15.88
CA PRO A 35 -3.04 -8.26 14.96
C PRO A 35 -2.50 -8.93 13.68
N SER A 36 -2.98 -10.12 13.34
CA SER A 36 -2.61 -10.84 12.12
C SER A 36 -3.72 -10.72 11.06
N PHE A 37 -3.57 -11.41 9.93
CA PHE A 37 -4.68 -11.60 8.99
C PHE A 37 -5.81 -12.39 9.67
N ASP A 38 -7.05 -11.99 9.39
CA ASP A 38 -8.21 -12.73 9.86
C ASP A 38 -8.38 -14.06 9.07
N SER A 39 -9.20 -14.97 9.58
CA SER A 39 -9.41 -16.29 8.98
C SER A 39 -10.15 -16.27 7.64
N GLN A 40 -10.76 -15.14 7.22
CA GLN A 40 -11.53 -15.06 5.99
C GLN A 40 -10.61 -14.81 4.78
N LYS A 41 -10.15 -15.90 4.17
CA LYS A 41 -9.33 -15.89 2.94
C LYS A 41 -8.02 -15.09 3.12
N PRO A 42 -7.13 -15.50 4.05
CA PRO A 42 -5.79 -14.94 4.16
C PRO A 42 -4.95 -15.28 2.92
N PRO A 43 -3.85 -14.56 2.65
CA PRO A 43 -2.92 -14.91 1.58
C PRO A 43 -2.30 -16.30 1.83
N SER A 44 -2.34 -17.16 0.81
CA SER A 44 -1.89 -18.56 0.93
C SER A 44 -0.39 -18.66 1.21
N PRO A 45 0.04 -19.37 2.27
CA PRO A 45 1.45 -19.67 2.53
C PRO A 45 2.14 -20.38 1.36
N GLU A 46 1.47 -21.33 0.70
CA GLU A 46 2.05 -22.05 -0.45
C GLU A 46 2.44 -21.13 -1.61
N LEU A 47 1.66 -20.06 -1.84
CA LEU A 47 1.96 -19.08 -2.88
C LEU A 47 3.05 -18.09 -2.44
N ILE A 48 3.16 -17.83 -1.14
CA ILE A 48 4.22 -17.02 -0.53
C ILE A 48 5.56 -17.75 -0.64
N ASP A 49 5.59 -19.03 -0.28
CA ASP A 49 6.79 -19.89 -0.25
C ASP A 49 7.42 -20.09 -1.63
N ALA A 50 6.67 -19.87 -2.71
CA ALA A 50 7.19 -19.86 -4.08
C ALA A 50 8.22 -18.73 -4.33
N CYS A 51 8.26 -17.70 -3.48
CA CYS A 51 9.19 -16.59 -3.61
C CYS A 51 10.59 -16.96 -3.10
N VAL A 52 11.56 -17.10 -3.99
CA VAL A 52 12.97 -17.38 -3.65
C VAL A 52 13.79 -16.13 -3.32
N HIS A 53 13.14 -14.98 -3.12
CA HIS A 53 13.77 -13.70 -2.79
C HIS A 53 14.84 -13.18 -3.79
N CYS A 54 14.81 -13.61 -5.06
CA CYS A 54 15.82 -13.26 -6.07
C CYS A 54 15.88 -11.77 -6.49
N GLY A 55 14.82 -10.99 -6.25
CA GLY A 55 14.82 -9.54 -6.51
C GLY A 55 14.53 -9.10 -7.95
N PHE A 56 14.26 -10.01 -8.91
CA PHE A 56 13.89 -9.62 -10.29
C PHE A 56 12.66 -8.70 -10.36
N CYS A 57 11.75 -8.80 -9.38
CA CYS A 57 10.57 -7.96 -9.31
C CYS A 57 10.85 -6.49 -8.90
N LEU A 58 12.06 -6.17 -8.41
CA LEU A 58 12.39 -4.84 -7.90
C LEU A 58 12.45 -3.81 -9.04
N SER A 59 13.23 -4.09 -10.08
CA SER A 59 13.44 -3.15 -11.20
C SER A 59 12.21 -2.94 -12.07
N THR A 60 11.23 -3.85 -12.05
CA THR A 60 9.96 -3.68 -12.78
C THR A 60 8.90 -2.96 -11.96
N CYS A 61 9.00 -2.97 -10.62
CA CYS A 61 7.95 -2.44 -9.77
C CYS A 61 8.00 -0.91 -9.69
N PRO A 62 6.97 -0.19 -10.18
CA PRO A 62 6.99 1.27 -10.18
C PRO A 62 6.96 1.87 -8.78
N SER A 63 6.23 1.27 -7.82
CA SER A 63 6.18 1.76 -6.44
C SER A 63 7.56 1.68 -5.78
N TYR A 64 8.28 0.57 -5.94
CA TYR A 64 9.65 0.44 -5.43
C TYR A 64 10.59 1.45 -6.08
N ARG A 65 10.53 1.63 -7.40
CA ARG A 65 11.39 2.57 -8.12
C ARG A 65 11.22 4.02 -7.70
N VAL A 66 10.00 4.42 -7.33
CA VAL A 66 9.70 5.79 -6.90
C VAL A 66 9.96 5.97 -5.40
N ILE A 67 9.55 5.01 -4.57
CA ILE A 67 9.62 5.13 -3.10
C ILE A 67 11.01 4.76 -2.57
N GLY A 68 11.72 3.85 -3.25
CA GLY A 68 13.06 3.39 -2.88
C GLY A 68 13.13 2.45 -1.68
N LYS A 69 12.00 2.19 -1.00
CA LYS A 69 11.92 1.26 0.14
C LYS A 69 11.55 -0.12 -0.34
N GLU A 70 12.33 -1.12 0.04
CA GLU A 70 12.09 -2.50 -0.41
C GLU A 70 10.74 -3.06 0.02
N MET A 71 10.21 -2.65 1.18
CA MET A 71 8.87 -3.05 1.64
C MET A 71 7.76 -2.63 0.67
N ASP A 72 8.00 -1.60 -0.16
CA ASP A 72 7.12 -1.16 -1.24
C ASP A 72 7.38 -1.86 -2.58
N SER A 73 8.12 -2.96 -2.57
CA SER A 73 8.32 -3.87 -3.70
C SER A 73 7.44 -5.13 -3.60
N PRO A 74 7.27 -5.91 -4.67
CA PRO A 74 6.51 -7.17 -4.61
C PRO A 74 7.17 -8.18 -3.68
N ARG A 75 8.51 -8.29 -3.70
CA ARG A 75 9.29 -9.15 -2.79
C ARG A 75 9.10 -8.74 -1.33
N GLY A 76 9.26 -7.46 -1.02
CA GLY A 76 9.09 -6.94 0.34
C GLY A 76 7.66 -7.14 0.87
N ARG A 77 6.66 -6.99 0.01
CA ARG A 77 5.26 -7.27 0.38
C ARG A 77 5.01 -8.76 0.62
N ILE A 78 5.57 -9.66 -0.19
CA ILE A 78 5.46 -11.10 0.06
C ILE A 78 6.10 -11.45 1.41
N TYR A 79 7.28 -10.89 1.70
CA TYR A 79 7.93 -11.04 3.00
C TYR A 79 7.05 -10.53 4.15
N ALA A 80 6.42 -9.37 3.99
CA ALA A 80 5.47 -8.84 4.97
C ALA A 80 4.25 -9.77 5.15
N MET A 81 3.70 -10.32 4.06
CA MET A 81 2.59 -11.27 4.14
C MET A 81 2.97 -12.52 4.93
N ASP A 82 4.17 -13.06 4.71
CA ASP A 82 4.68 -14.22 5.44
C ASP A 82 4.83 -13.94 6.93
N ALA A 83 5.51 -12.83 7.27
CA ALA A 83 5.72 -12.41 8.65
C ALA A 83 4.38 -12.17 9.39
N ILE A 84 3.38 -11.58 8.71
CA ILE A 84 2.04 -11.42 9.29
C ILE A 84 1.36 -12.77 9.49
N ASN A 85 1.41 -13.67 8.49
CA ASN A 85 0.84 -15.03 8.60
C ASN A 85 1.44 -15.81 9.79
N LYS A 86 2.74 -15.63 10.07
CA LYS A 86 3.45 -16.28 11.19
C LYS A 86 3.25 -15.58 12.53
N GLY A 87 2.59 -14.41 12.55
CA GLY A 87 2.47 -13.58 13.77
C GLY A 87 3.76 -12.87 14.17
N GLU A 88 4.77 -12.87 13.31
CA GLU A 88 6.06 -12.21 13.53
C GLU A 88 5.97 -10.69 13.30
N ALA A 89 5.01 -10.25 12.48
CA ALA A 89 4.72 -8.84 12.22
C ALA A 89 3.21 -8.55 12.36
N PRO A 90 2.82 -7.40 12.94
CA PRO A 90 1.42 -6.99 12.97
C PRO A 90 0.94 -6.42 11.63
N LEU A 91 -0.31 -6.74 11.29
CA LEU A 91 -1.13 -5.96 10.37
C LEU A 91 -1.61 -4.69 11.09
N ASN A 92 -0.87 -3.60 10.91
CA ASN A 92 -1.19 -2.28 11.44
C ASN A 92 -1.15 -1.21 10.33
N GLU A 93 -1.33 0.05 10.69
CA GLU A 93 -1.32 1.18 9.74
C GLU A 93 -0.03 1.21 8.91
N THR A 94 1.15 1.12 9.53
CA THR A 94 2.44 1.14 8.84
C THR A 94 2.59 -0.01 7.84
N THR A 95 2.28 -1.25 8.25
CA THR A 95 2.39 -2.39 7.34
C THR A 95 1.36 -2.31 6.22
N SER A 96 0.19 -1.73 6.49
CA SER A 96 -0.88 -1.56 5.50
C SER A 96 -0.52 -0.58 4.39
N GLU A 97 0.23 0.49 4.70
CA GLU A 97 0.69 1.48 3.72
C GLU A 97 1.49 0.82 2.58
N HIS A 98 2.33 -0.16 2.91
CA HIS A 98 3.10 -0.89 1.92
C HIS A 98 2.21 -1.65 0.93
N PHE A 99 1.07 -2.20 1.37
CA PHE A 99 0.12 -2.85 0.46
C PHE A 99 -0.68 -1.82 -0.36
N ASP A 100 -1.01 -0.67 0.23
CA ASP A 100 -1.73 0.41 -0.44
C ASP A 100 -0.92 1.06 -1.57
N THR A 101 0.41 1.15 -1.43
CA THR A 101 1.30 1.69 -2.47
C THR A 101 1.40 0.79 -3.70
N CYS A 102 0.90 -0.44 -3.64
CA CYS A 102 0.85 -1.31 -4.81
C CYS A 102 -0.15 -0.73 -5.84
N LEU A 103 0.25 -0.58 -7.11
CA LEU A 103 -0.67 -0.11 -8.16
C LEU A 103 -1.54 -1.23 -8.76
N GLY A 104 -1.21 -2.50 -8.48
CA GLY A 104 -1.88 -3.63 -9.11
C GLY A 104 -1.57 -3.79 -10.62
N CYS A 105 -0.44 -3.28 -11.10
CA CYS A 105 -0.06 -3.38 -12.53
C CYS A 105 0.42 -4.78 -12.96
N LEU A 106 0.71 -5.66 -12.00
CA LEU A 106 1.12 -7.07 -12.20
C LEU A 106 2.37 -7.32 -13.06
N ALA A 107 3.17 -6.29 -13.37
CA ALA A 107 4.46 -6.44 -14.07
C ALA A 107 5.45 -7.34 -13.30
N CYS A 108 5.27 -7.48 -11.99
CA CYS A 108 6.04 -8.39 -11.14
C CYS A 108 5.77 -9.87 -11.40
N VAL A 109 4.56 -10.23 -11.85
CA VAL A 109 4.17 -11.62 -12.13
C VAL A 109 4.88 -12.10 -13.39
N THR A 110 4.88 -11.27 -14.44
CA THR A 110 5.46 -11.63 -15.74
C THR A 110 6.99 -11.71 -15.71
N THR A 111 7.66 -10.89 -14.88
CA THR A 111 9.12 -10.94 -14.75
C THR A 111 9.63 -12.02 -13.81
N CYS A 112 8.77 -12.66 -13.01
CA CYS A 112 9.21 -13.54 -11.93
C CYS A 112 9.68 -14.90 -12.49
N PRO A 113 10.96 -15.28 -12.33
CA PRO A 113 11.45 -16.58 -12.81
C PRO A 113 10.85 -17.75 -12.02
N SER A 114 10.45 -17.52 -10.76
CA SER A 114 9.80 -18.51 -9.90
C SER A 114 8.28 -18.58 -10.09
N ASN A 115 7.72 -17.81 -11.03
CA ASN A 115 6.29 -17.81 -11.36
C ASN A 115 5.36 -17.57 -10.15
N VAL A 116 5.78 -16.73 -9.21
CA VAL A 116 4.98 -16.37 -8.02
C VAL A 116 3.67 -15.73 -8.46
N LYS A 117 2.55 -16.28 -7.97
CA LYS A 117 1.19 -15.79 -8.27
C LYS A 117 0.83 -14.58 -7.41
N TYR A 118 1.59 -13.50 -7.60
CA TYR A 118 1.44 -12.27 -6.83
C TYR A 118 0.05 -11.63 -7.01
N ASP A 119 -0.59 -11.82 -8.17
CA ASP A 119 -1.98 -11.43 -8.43
C ASP A 119 -2.96 -12.04 -7.41
N LYS A 120 -2.79 -13.32 -7.06
CA LYS A 120 -3.61 -14.01 -6.06
C LYS A 120 -3.30 -13.52 -4.65
N LEU A 121 -2.02 -13.32 -4.34
CA LEU A 121 -1.57 -12.82 -3.05
C LEU A 121 -2.15 -11.44 -2.76
N ILE A 122 -1.93 -10.45 -3.64
CA ILE A 122 -2.41 -9.09 -3.40
C ILE A 122 -3.94 -9.00 -3.38
N ALA A 123 -4.64 -9.84 -4.17
CA ALA A 123 -6.10 -9.93 -4.16
C ALA A 123 -6.66 -10.52 -2.86
N ALA A 124 -5.91 -11.37 -2.15
CA ALA A 124 -6.26 -11.86 -0.82
C ALA A 124 -5.91 -10.85 0.28
N THR A 125 -4.77 -10.15 0.16
CA THR A 125 -4.28 -9.22 1.18
C THR A 125 -5.05 -7.90 1.24
N ARG A 126 -5.47 -7.32 0.10
CA ARG A 126 -6.18 -6.02 0.12
C ARG A 126 -7.50 -6.04 0.90
N PRO A 127 -8.37 -7.05 0.74
CA PRO A 127 -9.56 -7.18 1.58
C PRO A 127 -9.20 -7.22 3.06
N GLN A 128 -8.18 -8.00 3.45
CA GLN A 128 -7.72 -8.08 4.83
C GLN A 128 -7.33 -6.70 5.39
N VAL A 129 -6.58 -5.90 4.60
CA VAL A 129 -6.25 -4.52 4.97
C VAL A 129 -7.51 -3.66 5.16
N GLU A 130 -8.46 -3.71 4.22
CA GLU A 130 -9.66 -2.86 4.26
C GLU A 130 -10.55 -3.12 5.48
N ARG A 131 -10.71 -4.38 5.92
CA ARG A 131 -11.59 -4.72 7.06
C ARG A 131 -10.89 -4.66 8.42
N ASN A 132 -9.57 -4.90 8.48
CA ASN A 132 -8.84 -4.92 9.74
C ASN A 132 -8.18 -3.57 10.10
N ILE A 133 -7.96 -2.69 9.13
CA ILE A 133 -7.35 -1.37 9.36
C ILE A 133 -8.41 -0.27 9.37
N GLN A 134 -8.51 0.43 10.49
CA GLN A 134 -9.38 1.59 10.60
C GLN A 134 -8.81 2.78 9.83
N ARG A 135 -9.53 3.23 8.80
CA ARG A 135 -9.20 4.44 8.04
C ARG A 135 -9.77 5.70 8.68
N SER A 136 -9.09 6.82 8.47
CA SER A 136 -9.57 8.14 8.89
C SER A 136 -10.92 8.48 8.24
N LEU A 137 -11.75 9.28 8.93
CA LEU A 137 -13.04 9.72 8.38
C LEU A 137 -12.90 10.47 7.04
N PRO A 138 -11.92 11.38 6.85
CA PRO A 138 -11.67 12.02 5.56
C PRO A 138 -11.37 11.01 4.44
N ASP A 139 -10.55 9.98 4.71
CA ASP A 139 -10.21 8.98 3.70
C ASP A 139 -11.42 8.13 3.32
N LYS A 140 -12.25 7.74 4.29
CA LYS A 140 -13.52 7.04 4.05
C LYS A 140 -14.46 7.89 3.18
N LEU A 141 -14.58 9.18 3.46
CA LEU A 141 -15.41 10.10 2.68
C LEU A 141 -14.90 10.24 1.24
N ILE A 142 -13.60 10.45 1.05
CA ILE A 142 -12.99 10.61 -0.28
C ILE A 142 -13.13 9.31 -1.10
N ARG A 143 -12.86 8.14 -0.50
CA ARG A 143 -13.05 6.84 -1.18
C ARG A 143 -14.50 6.64 -1.60
N ASN A 144 -15.44 6.91 -0.70
CA ASN A 144 -16.87 6.82 -1.02
C ASN A 144 -17.25 7.78 -2.16
N LEU A 145 -16.72 8.99 -2.18
CA LEU A 145 -16.93 9.94 -3.28
C LEU A 145 -16.38 9.37 -4.60
N ILE A 146 -15.12 8.90 -4.61
CA ILE A 146 -14.47 8.37 -5.81
C ILE A 146 -15.25 7.18 -6.37
N PHE A 147 -15.55 6.18 -5.54
CA PHE A 147 -16.24 4.97 -6.01
C PHE A 147 -17.71 5.19 -6.38
N ASN A 148 -18.37 6.23 -5.85
CA ASN A 148 -19.73 6.58 -6.25
C ASN A 148 -19.80 7.58 -7.41
N LEU A 149 -18.72 8.29 -7.73
CA LEU A 149 -18.73 9.32 -8.77
C LEU A 149 -18.01 8.88 -10.05
N PHE A 150 -16.77 8.38 -9.94
CA PHE A 150 -15.89 8.16 -11.10
C PHE A 150 -16.34 6.99 -12.00
N PRO A 151 -16.80 5.84 -11.46
CA PRO A 151 -17.28 4.74 -12.28
C PRO A 151 -18.60 5.03 -13.04
N TYR A 152 -19.28 6.13 -12.72
CA TYR A 152 -20.62 6.43 -13.22
C TYR A 152 -20.60 7.71 -14.09
N PRO A 153 -20.38 7.60 -15.41
CA PRO A 153 -20.21 8.77 -16.28
C PRO A 153 -21.41 9.71 -16.27
N GLN A 154 -22.62 9.19 -16.07
CA GLN A 154 -23.85 9.99 -15.95
C GLN A 154 -23.84 10.93 -14.74
N ARG A 155 -23.16 10.55 -13.64
CA ARG A 155 -23.01 11.40 -12.44
C ARG A 155 -21.89 12.44 -12.62
N LEU A 156 -20.86 12.11 -13.40
CA LEU A 156 -19.72 12.98 -13.66
C LEU A 156 -20.05 14.09 -14.68
N ARG A 157 -20.89 13.79 -15.68
CA ARG A 157 -21.25 14.73 -16.76
C ARG A 157 -21.75 16.12 -16.30
N PRO A 158 -22.69 16.24 -15.34
CA PRO A 158 -23.13 17.57 -14.88
C PRO A 158 -22.01 18.37 -14.21
N LEU A 159 -20.98 17.72 -13.64
CA LEU A 159 -19.85 18.41 -13.01
C LEU A 159 -18.91 19.07 -14.03
N LEU A 160 -19.01 18.73 -15.32
CA LEU A 160 -18.23 19.40 -16.37
C LEU A 160 -18.67 20.84 -16.61
N VAL A 161 -19.93 21.19 -16.34
CA VAL A 161 -20.47 22.55 -16.53
C VAL A 161 -19.81 23.56 -15.60
N PRO A 162 -19.82 23.39 -14.25
CA PRO A 162 -19.13 24.33 -13.36
C PRO A 162 -17.61 24.35 -13.61
N LEU A 163 -17.03 23.22 -14.02
CA LEU A 163 -15.62 23.15 -14.40
C LEU A 163 -15.31 23.98 -15.65
N LEU A 164 -16.17 23.96 -16.66
CA LEU A 164 -16.05 24.79 -17.86
C LEU A 164 -16.19 26.28 -17.51
N VAL A 165 -17.13 26.63 -16.63
CA VAL A 165 -17.27 28.01 -16.13
C VAL A 165 -16.00 28.45 -15.40
N TYR A 166 -15.46 27.60 -14.53
CA TYR A 166 -14.21 27.85 -13.81
C TYR A 166 -13.03 28.12 -14.77
N GLN A 167 -12.90 27.34 -15.84
CA GLN A 167 -11.85 27.53 -16.85
C GLN A 167 -12.07 28.80 -17.68
N LYS A 168 -13.32 29.05 -18.14
CA LYS A 168 -13.65 30.24 -18.94
C LYS A 168 -13.48 31.56 -18.18
N LEU A 169 -13.77 31.56 -16.87
CA LEU A 169 -13.56 32.73 -16.01
C LEU A 169 -12.08 32.99 -15.71
N GLY A 170 -11.17 32.10 -16.13
CA GLY A 170 -9.74 32.29 -15.94
C GLY A 170 -9.25 32.04 -14.51
N PHE A 171 -10.10 31.52 -13.62
CA PHE A 171 -9.70 31.18 -12.25
C PHE A 171 -8.55 30.18 -12.22
N GLN A 172 -8.47 29.29 -13.21
CA GLN A 172 -7.36 28.37 -13.40
C GLN A 172 -6.00 29.11 -13.48
N LYS A 173 -5.91 30.19 -14.26
CA LYS A 173 -4.69 31.00 -14.38
C LYS A 173 -4.36 31.69 -13.06
N PHE A 174 -5.37 32.21 -12.37
CA PHE A 174 -5.21 32.87 -11.07
C PHE A 174 -4.65 31.91 -10.01
N PHE A 175 -5.23 30.72 -9.85
CA PHE A 175 -4.79 29.77 -8.83
C PHE A 175 -3.41 29.17 -9.13
N ARG A 176 -3.06 29.00 -10.40
CA ARG A 176 -1.71 28.58 -10.82
C ARG A 176 -0.66 29.67 -10.59
N ALA A 177 -0.99 30.94 -10.86
CA ALA A 177 -0.07 32.06 -10.67
C ALA A 177 0.17 32.38 -9.17
N THR A 178 -0.88 32.27 -8.35
CA THR A 178 -0.79 32.61 -6.91
C THR A 178 -0.27 31.46 -6.05
N GLU A 179 -0.21 30.24 -6.60
CA GLU A 179 0.05 28.99 -5.88
C GLU A 179 -0.80 28.80 -4.60
N LEU A 180 -1.92 29.52 -4.50
CA LEU A 180 -2.75 29.59 -3.30
C LEU A 180 -3.32 28.22 -2.96
N LEU A 181 -3.75 27.46 -3.97
CA LEU A 181 -4.27 26.11 -3.78
C LEU A 181 -3.22 25.15 -3.22
N LYS A 182 -1.96 25.25 -3.66
CA LYS A 182 -0.88 24.39 -3.12
C LYS A 182 -0.63 24.66 -1.64
N LYS A 183 -0.75 25.92 -1.21
CA LYS A 183 -0.59 26.33 0.20
C LYS A 183 -1.74 25.89 1.09
N ILE A 184 -2.98 25.97 0.58
CA ILE A 184 -4.17 25.56 1.35
C ILE A 184 -4.29 24.02 1.40
N SER A 185 -4.10 23.35 0.26
CA SER A 185 -4.18 21.90 0.15
C SER A 185 -3.28 21.41 -1.00
N PRO A 186 -2.12 20.80 -0.69
CA PRO A 186 -1.22 20.27 -1.71
C PRO A 186 -1.90 19.28 -2.67
N ARG A 187 -2.84 18.47 -2.15
CA ARG A 187 -3.61 17.50 -2.95
C ARG A 187 -4.49 18.19 -3.98
N LEU A 188 -5.24 19.23 -3.59
CA LEU A 188 -6.10 19.97 -4.50
C LEU A 188 -5.28 20.76 -5.54
N GLY A 189 -4.13 21.33 -5.13
CA GLY A 189 -3.20 21.96 -6.06
C GLY A 189 -2.66 21.00 -7.11
N ALA A 190 -2.35 19.76 -6.72
CA ALA A 190 -1.92 18.73 -7.67
C ALA A 190 -3.05 18.27 -8.60
N MET A 191 -4.29 18.17 -8.12
CA MET A 191 -5.46 17.85 -8.95
C MET A 191 -5.78 18.95 -9.97
N GLU A 192 -5.63 20.23 -9.57
CA GLU A 192 -5.83 21.38 -10.46
C GLU A 192 -4.74 21.47 -11.55
N SER A 193 -3.49 21.15 -11.21
CA SER A 193 -2.38 21.29 -12.17
C SER A 193 -2.48 20.31 -13.33
N ILE A 194 -3.04 19.13 -13.11
CA ILE A 194 -3.25 18.07 -14.13
C ILE A 194 -4.60 18.20 -14.86
N LEU A 195 -5.41 19.20 -14.54
CA LEU A 195 -6.75 19.36 -15.10
C LEU A 195 -6.70 19.64 -16.62
N PRO A 196 -7.36 18.83 -17.48
CA PRO A 196 -7.41 19.07 -18.91
C PRO A 196 -8.38 20.21 -19.26
N GLU A 197 -8.18 20.83 -20.43
CA GLU A 197 -9.11 21.84 -20.95
C GLU A 197 -10.44 21.20 -21.37
N ILE A 198 -11.56 21.74 -20.86
CA ILE A 198 -12.90 21.23 -21.16
C ILE A 198 -13.38 21.88 -22.45
N THR A 199 -13.61 21.05 -23.48
CA THR A 199 -14.14 21.47 -24.77
C THR A 199 -15.54 20.94 -24.99
N ALA A 200 -16.24 21.41 -26.03
CA ALA A 200 -17.56 20.87 -26.40
C ALA A 200 -17.50 19.36 -26.74
N ALA A 201 -16.34 18.83 -27.12
CA ALA A 201 -16.15 17.40 -27.36
C ALA A 201 -16.21 16.57 -26.07
N SER A 202 -15.87 17.16 -24.91
CA SER A 202 -15.90 16.49 -23.60
C SER A 202 -17.32 16.09 -23.15
N PHE A 203 -18.36 16.65 -23.78
CA PHE A 203 -19.76 16.33 -23.49
C PHE A 203 -20.31 15.18 -24.35
N ARG A 204 -19.51 14.59 -25.24
CA ARG A 204 -19.94 13.49 -26.13
C ARG A 204 -19.58 12.14 -25.53
N ASP A 205 -20.45 11.14 -25.70
CA ASP A 205 -20.15 9.75 -25.32
C ASP A 205 -19.36 9.06 -26.42
N ASN A 206 -18.03 9.15 -26.35
CA ASN A 206 -17.12 8.51 -27.32
C ASN A 206 -16.57 7.16 -26.81
N TYR A 207 -17.25 6.53 -25.86
CA TYR A 207 -16.83 5.22 -25.34
C TYR A 207 -17.18 4.14 -26.37
N PRO A 208 -16.26 3.19 -26.67
CA PRO A 208 -16.61 2.00 -27.43
C PRO A 208 -17.73 1.27 -26.69
N LYS A 209 -18.81 0.96 -27.42
CA LYS A 209 -19.95 0.20 -26.91
C LYS A 209 -19.57 -1.25 -26.65
#